data_AF-A0A821LIL3-F1
#
_entry.id   AF-A0A821LIL3-F1
#
_cell.length_a   1.000
_cell.length_b   1.000
_cell.length_c   1.000
_cell.angle_alpha   90.00
_cell.angle_beta   90.00
_cell.angle_gamma   90.00
#
_symmetry.space_group_name_H-M   'P 1'
#
loop_
_entity.id
_entity.type
_entity.pdbx_description
1 polymer ?
#
loop_
_entity_poly.entity_id
_entity_poly.type
_entity_poly.pdbx_seq_one_letter_code
_entity_poly.pdbx_strand_id
1 'polypeptide(L)'
;ISRYENTIAGQFFGHAHAEELKVFYDEVDTQRPVSMAYIGPSLTTYSYLNPGYRVYTIDGDYQGSSFWTLDYHTVIMNLTASNKNNQTIFLKEYDARDAYQMKNLFPNDWHDLIQRLKNDIDGPLMGLVYQFYTKSYANGTECDHNCRRGLLCDFISARSEDPHACDSLPPFN
;
A
#
# COMPACT_ATOMS: atom_id res chain seq x y z
N ILE A 1 -1.15 -7.46 17.81
CA ILE A 1 -1.49 -8.08 16.51
C ILE A 1 -1.03 -9.54 16.47
N SER A 2 0.27 -9.84 16.60
CA SER A 2 0.82 -11.21 16.57
C SER A 2 0.01 -12.22 17.43
N ARG A 3 -0.26 -11.92 18.71
CA ARG A 3 -1.04 -12.80 19.60
C ARG A 3 -2.42 -13.28 19.07
N TYR A 4 -3.07 -12.50 18.21
CA TYR A 4 -4.42 -12.78 17.69
C TYR A 4 -4.44 -12.88 16.16
N GLU A 5 -3.31 -13.18 15.53
CA GLU A 5 -3.17 -13.27 14.07
C GLU A 5 -4.19 -14.22 13.42
N ASN A 6 -4.59 -15.29 14.09
CA ASN A 6 -5.58 -16.26 13.60
C ASN A 6 -7.04 -15.77 13.71
N THR A 7 -7.28 -14.63 14.36
CA THR A 7 -8.63 -14.05 14.56
C THR A 7 -8.82 -12.77 13.77
N ILE A 8 -7.76 -11.98 13.58
CA ILE A 8 -7.82 -10.72 12.85
C ILE A 8 -7.88 -11.01 11.35
N ALA A 9 -9.00 -10.67 10.72
CA ALA A 9 -9.22 -10.91 9.28
C ALA A 9 -8.80 -9.72 8.38
N GLY A 10 -8.66 -8.51 8.94
CA GLY A 10 -8.22 -7.34 8.20
C GLY A 10 -8.08 -6.11 9.09
N GLN A 11 -7.19 -5.18 8.70
CA GLN A 11 -7.00 -3.90 9.38
C GLN A 11 -7.02 -2.77 8.33
N PHE A 12 -7.85 -1.76 8.56
CA PHE A 12 -8.11 -0.68 7.60
C PHE A 12 -8.00 0.68 8.32
N PHE A 13 -7.12 1.54 7.81
CA PHE A 13 -6.83 2.85 8.37
C PHE A 13 -6.90 3.94 7.29
N GLY A 14 -6.64 5.18 7.69
CA GLY A 14 -6.54 6.35 6.82
C GLY A 14 -5.53 7.35 7.39
N HIS A 15 -5.90 8.62 7.47
CA HIS A 15 -5.09 9.73 8.01
C HIS A 15 -3.88 10.14 7.16
N ALA A 16 -3.10 9.21 6.61
CA ALA A 16 -1.91 9.51 5.81
C ALA A 16 -2.21 10.26 4.50
N HIS A 17 -3.46 10.18 4.01
CA HIS A 17 -3.98 10.75 2.76
C HIS A 17 -3.40 10.15 1.46
N ALA A 18 -2.14 9.75 1.49
CA ALA A 18 -1.47 8.93 0.49
C ALA A 18 -1.91 7.46 0.58
N GLU A 19 -1.53 6.69 -0.44
CA GLU A 19 -1.71 5.25 -0.45
C GLU A 19 -0.58 4.57 0.33
N GLU A 20 -0.89 3.90 1.44
CA GLU A 20 0.12 3.15 2.19
C GLU A 20 -0.36 1.76 2.58
N LEU A 21 0.61 0.92 2.91
CA LEU A 21 0.40 -0.39 3.52
C LEU A 21 1.40 -0.57 4.66
N LYS A 22 1.06 -1.39 5.64
CA LYS A 22 2.00 -1.82 6.69
C LYS A 22 1.93 -3.33 6.84
N VAL A 23 3.09 -3.99 6.72
CA VAL A 23 3.23 -5.43 7.03
C VAL A 23 3.58 -5.57 8.50
N PHE A 24 2.80 -6.34 9.25
CA PHE A 24 3.11 -6.70 10.63
C PHE A 24 3.86 -8.02 10.66
N TYR A 25 4.90 -8.08 11.47
CA TYR A 25 5.71 -9.28 11.70
C TYR A 25 5.48 -9.84 13.11
N ASP A 26 5.88 -11.09 13.31
CA ASP A 26 5.85 -11.71 14.63
C ASP A 26 6.80 -11.00 15.60
N GLU A 27 6.45 -11.01 16.89
CA GLU A 27 7.24 -10.32 17.92
C GLU A 27 8.56 -11.02 18.25
N VAL A 28 8.65 -12.33 17.98
CA VAL A 28 9.86 -13.14 18.22
C VAL A 28 10.59 -13.41 16.91
N ASP A 29 9.88 -13.88 15.89
CA ASP A 29 10.43 -14.10 14.54
C ASP A 29 10.06 -12.93 13.62
N THR A 30 10.87 -11.88 13.63
CA THR A 30 10.63 -10.64 12.87
C THR A 30 10.69 -10.83 11.35
N GLN A 31 10.94 -12.04 10.84
CA GLN A 31 10.85 -12.37 9.41
C GLN A 31 9.51 -12.98 9.03
N ARG A 32 8.69 -13.42 9.99
CA ARG A 32 7.39 -14.05 9.74
C ARG A 32 6.29 -12.99 9.68
N PRO A 33 5.71 -12.70 8.51
CA PRO A 33 4.61 -11.75 8.42
C PRO A 33 3.33 -12.38 9.00
N VAL A 34 2.62 -11.63 9.85
CA VAL A 34 1.46 -12.11 10.62
C VAL A 34 0.17 -11.37 10.30
N SER A 35 0.24 -10.16 9.77
CA SER A 35 -0.95 -9.38 9.42
C SER A 35 -0.62 -8.23 8.49
N MET A 36 -1.66 -7.58 7.96
CA MET A 36 -1.59 -6.42 7.08
C MET A 36 -2.49 -5.31 7.60
N ALA A 37 -2.01 -4.08 7.49
CA ALA A 37 -2.85 -2.88 7.53
C ALA A 37 -2.85 -2.17 6.19
N TYR A 38 -4.05 -1.91 5.69
CA TYR A 38 -4.29 -1.12 4.50
C TYR A 38 -4.62 0.31 4.91
N ILE A 39 -3.88 1.28 4.39
CA ILE A 39 -4.12 2.70 4.63
C ILE A 39 -4.76 3.27 3.38
N GLY A 40 -6.06 3.57 3.50
CA GLY A 40 -6.86 4.11 2.42
C GLY A 40 -6.47 5.55 2.04
N PRO A 41 -6.58 5.92 0.76
CA PRO A 41 -6.30 7.25 0.28
C PRO A 41 -7.36 8.21 0.79
N SER A 42 -7.03 9.50 0.77
CA SER A 42 -8.01 10.55 1.03
C SER A 42 -8.83 10.91 -0.20
N LEU A 43 -10.08 11.28 0.06
CA LEU A 43 -10.89 12.04 -0.90
C LEU A 43 -10.40 13.48 -1.01
N THR A 44 -9.83 14.06 0.04
CA THR A 44 -9.23 15.40 -0.03
C THR A 44 -7.96 15.40 -0.88
N THR A 45 -7.70 16.53 -1.52
CA THR A 45 -6.49 16.81 -2.29
C THR A 45 -5.31 17.20 -1.40
N TYR A 46 -5.52 17.37 -0.09
CA TYR A 46 -4.48 17.85 0.83
C TYR A 46 -3.36 16.81 1.02
N SER A 47 -2.09 17.08 0.72
CA SER A 47 -1.63 18.18 -0.15
C SER A 47 -1.15 17.60 -1.47
N TYR A 48 -1.57 18.21 -2.58
CA TYR A 48 -1.14 17.90 -3.94
C TYR A 48 -1.38 16.44 -4.37
N LEU A 49 -2.59 15.94 -4.16
CA LEU A 49 -3.00 14.62 -4.64
C LEU A 49 -4.36 14.66 -5.37
N ASN A 50 -4.63 13.68 -6.23
CA ASN A 50 -5.98 13.47 -6.75
C ASN A 50 -6.93 12.98 -5.62
N PRO A 51 -8.21 13.36 -5.60
CA PRO A 51 -9.20 12.69 -4.75
C PRO A 51 -9.26 11.20 -5.08
N GLY A 52 -9.29 10.34 -4.07
CA GLY A 52 -9.41 8.91 -4.29
C GLY A 52 -10.19 8.20 -3.20
N TYR A 53 -10.68 7.01 -3.53
CA TYR A 53 -11.30 6.08 -2.60
C TYR A 53 -10.92 4.64 -2.95
N ARG A 54 -11.12 3.73 -2.00
CA ARG A 54 -10.83 2.30 -2.15
C ARG A 54 -12.08 1.46 -1.99
N VAL A 55 -12.15 0.39 -2.77
CA VAL A 55 -13.12 -0.69 -2.59
C VAL A 55 -12.35 -1.97 -2.34
N TYR A 56 -12.68 -2.66 -1.25
CA TYR A 56 -12.10 -3.95 -0.90
C TYR A 56 -13.05 -5.08 -1.30
N THR A 57 -12.48 -6.14 -1.86
CA THR A 57 -13.16 -7.42 -2.04
C THR A 57 -12.78 -8.31 -0.87
N ILE A 58 -13.76 -8.63 -0.03
CA ILE A 58 -13.60 -9.44 1.17
C ILE A 58 -14.25 -10.80 0.94
N ASP A 59 -13.68 -11.85 1.54
CA ASP A 59 -14.31 -13.17 1.58
C ASP A 59 -15.74 -13.07 2.16
N GLY A 60 -16.69 -13.68 1.45
CA GLY A 60 -18.12 -13.37 1.59
C GLY A 60 -18.76 -13.87 2.89
N ASP A 61 -20.04 -13.56 3.07
CA ASP A 61 -20.80 -14.05 4.22
C ASP A 61 -21.33 -15.47 3.99
N TYR A 62 -20.62 -16.45 4.57
CA TYR A 62 -21.02 -17.86 4.59
C TYR A 62 -20.36 -18.59 5.77
N GLN A 63 -20.92 -19.75 6.12
CA GLN A 63 -20.38 -20.57 7.21
C GLN A 63 -18.95 -21.02 6.91
N GLY A 64 -18.00 -20.63 7.77
CA GLY A 64 -16.58 -20.93 7.59
C GLY A 64 -15.81 -19.90 6.76
N SER A 65 -16.42 -18.76 6.42
CA SER A 65 -15.72 -17.65 5.77
C SER A 65 -14.53 -17.17 6.60
N SER A 66 -13.45 -16.85 5.91
CA SER A 66 -12.26 -16.26 6.51
C SER A 66 -12.44 -14.76 6.82
N PHE A 67 -13.35 -14.10 6.10
CA PHE A 67 -13.46 -12.63 6.03
C PHE A 67 -12.16 -11.90 5.66
N TRP A 68 -11.21 -12.59 5.04
CA TRP A 68 -9.94 -11.99 4.62
C TRP A 68 -10.13 -11.10 3.39
N THR A 69 -9.26 -10.10 3.24
CA THR A 69 -9.19 -9.31 2.01
C THR A 69 -8.65 -10.15 0.86
N LEU A 70 -9.48 -10.35 -0.16
CA LEU A 70 -9.15 -11.11 -1.37
C LEU A 70 -8.49 -10.22 -2.43
N ASP A 71 -8.95 -8.99 -2.55
CA ASP A 71 -8.38 -7.97 -3.43
C ASP A 71 -8.80 -6.56 -2.99
N TYR A 72 -8.24 -5.54 -3.62
CA TYR A 72 -8.79 -4.20 -3.59
C TYR A 72 -8.52 -3.46 -4.91
N HIS A 73 -9.36 -2.46 -5.19
CA HIS A 73 -9.07 -1.50 -6.23
C HIS A 73 -9.20 -0.06 -5.74
N THR A 74 -8.40 0.80 -6.34
CA THR A 74 -8.37 2.23 -6.06
C THR A 74 -9.01 2.97 -7.20
N VAL A 75 -9.84 3.96 -6.88
CA VAL A 75 -10.44 4.87 -7.85
C VAL A 75 -9.98 6.27 -7.53
N ILE A 76 -9.54 7.00 -8.55
CA ILE A 76 -9.11 8.39 -8.42
C ILE A 76 -9.92 9.30 -9.33
N MET A 77 -10.07 10.56 -8.94
CA MET A 77 -10.54 11.62 -9.81
C MET A 77 -9.34 12.35 -10.39
N ASN A 78 -9.06 12.17 -11.68
CA ASN A 78 -7.99 12.89 -12.35
C ASN A 78 -8.34 14.38 -12.43
N LEU A 79 -7.79 15.18 -11.52
CA LEU A 79 -8.10 16.61 -11.42
C LEU A 79 -7.76 17.37 -12.70
N THR A 80 -6.67 17.03 -13.38
CA THR A 80 -6.27 17.68 -14.62
C THR A 80 -7.32 17.50 -15.70
N ALA A 81 -7.79 16.25 -15.90
CA ALA A 81 -8.84 15.95 -16.87
C ALA A 81 -10.19 16.55 -16.45
N SER A 82 -10.55 16.41 -15.16
CA SER A 82 -11.81 16.92 -14.63
C SER A 82 -11.93 18.44 -14.73
N ASN A 83 -10.87 19.17 -14.38
CA ASN A 83 -10.85 20.63 -14.47
C ASN A 83 -10.86 21.10 -15.94
N LYS A 84 -10.12 20.42 -16.82
CA LYS A 84 -10.10 20.74 -18.26
C LYS A 84 -11.47 20.57 -18.91
N ASN A 85 -12.22 19.52 -18.53
CA ASN A 85 -13.50 19.19 -19.12
C ASN A 85 -14.71 19.75 -18.33
N ASN A 86 -14.47 20.43 -17.20
CA ASN A 86 -15.49 20.87 -16.25
C ASN A 86 -16.47 19.75 -15.86
N GLN A 87 -15.94 18.54 -15.64
CA GLN A 87 -16.72 17.34 -15.33
C GLN A 87 -15.98 16.46 -14.32
N THR A 88 -16.70 15.99 -13.30
CA THR A 88 -16.19 15.01 -12.34
C THR A 88 -16.00 13.66 -13.02
N ILE A 89 -14.76 13.19 -13.13
CA ILE A 89 -14.39 11.95 -13.82
C ILE A 89 -13.59 11.08 -12.86
N PHE A 90 -14.25 10.08 -12.27
CA PHE A 90 -13.61 9.03 -11.49
C PHE A 90 -13.23 7.87 -12.40
N LEU A 91 -12.00 7.39 -12.27
CA LEU A 91 -11.46 6.28 -13.04
C LEU A 91 -10.78 5.31 -12.09
N LYS A 92 -10.93 4.01 -12.35
CA LYS A 92 -10.15 3.00 -11.63
C LYS A 92 -8.67 3.23 -11.94
N GLU A 93 -7.89 3.43 -10.90
CA GLU A 93 -6.44 3.61 -10.99
C GLU A 93 -5.77 2.24 -11.16
N TYR A 94 -6.05 1.31 -10.24
CA TYR A 94 -5.47 -0.03 -10.29
C TYR A 94 -6.26 -1.03 -9.43
N ASP A 95 -6.10 -2.32 -9.75
CA ASP A 95 -6.42 -3.46 -8.89
C ASP A 95 -5.09 -4.00 -8.33
N ALA A 96 -5.03 -4.28 -7.03
CA ALA A 96 -3.78 -4.54 -6.33
C ALA A 96 -3.05 -5.77 -6.85
N ARG A 97 -3.79 -6.88 -7.01
CA ARG A 97 -3.23 -8.15 -7.48
C ARG A 97 -2.69 -8.05 -8.89
N ASP A 98 -3.43 -7.39 -9.79
CA ASP A 98 -3.01 -7.24 -11.19
C ASP A 98 -1.79 -6.33 -11.30
N ALA A 99 -1.80 -5.18 -10.62
CA ALA A 99 -0.72 -4.20 -10.72
C ALA A 99 0.60 -4.71 -10.14
N TYR A 100 0.55 -5.40 -8.99
CA TYR A 100 1.74 -5.93 -8.32
C TYR A 100 2.08 -7.37 -8.71
N GLN A 101 1.27 -7.99 -9.57
CA GLN A 101 1.40 -9.39 -9.99
C GLN A 101 1.40 -10.33 -8.78
N MET A 102 0.42 -10.16 -7.90
CA MET A 102 0.28 -10.93 -6.65
C MET A 102 -0.78 -12.01 -6.79
N LYS A 103 -0.50 -13.19 -6.25
CA LYS A 103 -1.45 -14.30 -6.28
C LYS A 103 -2.63 -14.02 -5.34
N ASN A 104 -2.35 -13.57 -4.13
CA ASN A 104 -3.32 -13.15 -3.12
C ASN A 104 -2.81 -11.90 -2.38
N LEU A 105 -3.60 -11.37 -1.44
CA LEU A 105 -3.22 -10.25 -0.57
C LEU A 105 -2.94 -10.69 0.88
N PHE A 106 -2.42 -11.91 1.07
CA PHE A 106 -2.10 -12.42 2.40
C PHE A 106 -0.75 -11.87 2.90
N PRO A 107 -0.46 -11.92 4.21
CA PRO A 107 0.77 -11.35 4.76
C PRO A 107 2.06 -11.85 4.07
N ASN A 108 2.11 -13.13 3.70
CA ASN A 108 3.25 -13.71 2.96
C ASN A 108 3.38 -13.12 1.54
N ASP A 109 2.28 -12.97 0.79
CA ASP A 109 2.35 -12.39 -0.55
C ASP A 109 2.82 -10.92 -0.51
N TRP A 110 2.39 -10.16 0.51
CA TRP A 110 2.89 -8.80 0.73
C TRP A 110 4.36 -8.77 1.11
N HIS A 111 4.82 -9.70 1.95
CA HIS A 111 6.24 -9.85 2.25
C HIS A 111 7.05 -10.14 1.00
N ASP A 112 6.58 -11.03 0.12
CA ASP A 112 7.23 -11.33 -1.15
C ASP A 112 7.30 -10.09 -2.07
N LEU A 113 6.24 -9.27 -2.11
CA LEU A 113 6.27 -7.98 -2.80
C LEU A 113 7.35 -7.05 -2.20
N ILE A 114 7.44 -6.95 -0.88
CA ILE A 114 8.50 -6.17 -0.21
C ILE A 114 9.89 -6.63 -0.63
N GLN A 115 10.15 -7.95 -0.69
CA GLN A 115 11.46 -8.46 -1.13
C GLN A 115 11.72 -8.13 -2.61
N ARG A 116 10.70 -8.17 -3.47
CA ARG A 116 10.82 -7.71 -4.87
C ARG A 116 11.14 -6.22 -4.95
N LEU A 117 10.48 -5.38 -4.15
CA LEU A 117 10.73 -3.93 -4.09
C LEU A 117 12.14 -3.59 -3.59
N LYS A 118 12.69 -4.36 -2.64
CA LYS A 118 14.10 -4.18 -2.23
C LYS A 118 15.07 -4.34 -3.39
N ASN A 119 14.82 -5.32 -4.25
CA ASN A 119 15.66 -5.59 -5.43
C ASN A 119 15.36 -4.66 -6.61
N ASP A 120 14.23 -3.95 -6.57
CA ASP A 120 13.77 -3.02 -7.61
C ASP A 120 13.68 -1.58 -7.08
N ILE A 121 14.51 -1.22 -6.09
CA ILE A 121 14.34 0.06 -5.37
C ILE A 121 14.41 1.28 -6.30
N ASP A 122 15.19 1.21 -7.38
CA ASP A 122 15.26 2.22 -8.43
C ASP A 122 14.63 1.79 -9.76
N GLY A 123 13.87 0.70 -9.73
CA GLY A 123 13.26 0.10 -10.91
C GLY A 123 11.79 0.47 -11.11
N PRO A 124 11.19 -0.10 -12.16
CA PRO A 124 9.83 0.23 -12.58
C PRO A 124 8.75 -0.21 -11.60
N LEU A 125 8.93 -1.31 -10.85
CA LEU A 125 7.95 -1.76 -9.85
C LEU A 125 7.89 -0.80 -8.67
N MET A 126 9.05 -0.32 -8.17
CA MET A 126 9.05 0.72 -7.13
C MET A 126 8.51 2.06 -7.66
N GLY A 127 8.80 2.40 -8.92
CA GLY A 127 8.19 3.54 -9.60
C GLY A 127 6.66 3.44 -9.67
N LEU A 128 6.13 2.26 -9.94
CA LEU A 128 4.68 1.99 -9.95
C LEU A 128 4.08 2.16 -8.55
N VAL A 129 4.73 1.63 -7.51
CA VAL A 129 4.30 1.83 -6.10
C VAL A 129 4.27 3.32 -5.76
N TYR A 130 5.28 4.09 -6.15
CA TYR A 130 5.30 5.53 -5.89
C TYR A 130 4.23 6.29 -6.67
N GLN A 131 3.93 5.87 -7.91
CA GLN A 131 2.82 6.43 -8.68
C GLN A 131 1.49 6.27 -7.92
N PHE A 132 1.21 5.08 -7.37
CA PHE A 132 -0.01 4.85 -6.61
C PHE A 132 0.02 5.50 -5.22
N TYR A 133 1.18 5.55 -4.54
CA TYR A 133 1.41 6.35 -3.32
C TYR A 133 0.88 7.78 -3.49
N THR A 134 1.19 8.39 -4.63
CA THR A 134 0.80 9.76 -4.99
C THR A 134 -0.56 9.87 -5.70
N LYS A 135 -1.34 8.79 -5.80
CA LYS A 135 -2.66 8.75 -6.48
C LYS A 135 -2.58 9.24 -7.93
N SER A 136 -1.52 8.83 -8.63
CA SER A 136 -1.19 9.23 -10.01
C SER A 136 -1.25 10.73 -10.23
N TYR A 137 -0.77 11.50 -9.25
CA TYR A 137 -0.72 12.95 -9.34
C TYR A 137 0.32 13.38 -10.39
N ALA A 138 -0.15 14.03 -11.46
CA ALA A 138 0.67 14.33 -12.64
C ALA A 138 1.86 15.27 -12.38
N ASN A 139 1.78 16.11 -11.34
CA ASN A 139 2.83 17.05 -10.97
C ASN A 139 3.54 16.62 -9.67
N GLY A 140 3.53 15.31 -9.35
CA GLY A 140 4.27 14.79 -8.21
C GLY A 140 5.75 15.11 -8.31
N THR A 141 6.40 15.30 -7.16
CA THR A 141 7.86 15.45 -7.10
C THR A 141 8.53 14.15 -7.52
N GLU A 142 9.65 14.25 -8.22
CA GLU A 142 10.52 13.10 -8.46
C GLU A 142 10.97 12.53 -7.10
N CYS A 143 10.80 11.23 -6.92
CA CYS A 143 11.26 10.49 -5.75
C CYS A 143 12.54 9.77 -6.12
N ASP A 144 13.66 10.25 -5.60
CA ASP A 144 14.99 9.67 -5.77
C ASP A 144 15.16 8.38 -4.96
N HIS A 145 16.36 7.80 -5.02
CA HIS A 145 16.68 6.56 -4.30
C HIS A 145 16.37 6.66 -2.79
N ASN A 146 16.78 7.75 -2.15
CA ASN A 146 16.63 7.93 -0.71
C ASN A 146 15.15 8.09 -0.33
N CYS A 147 14.37 8.79 -1.15
CA CYS A 147 12.92 8.88 -1.03
C CYS A 147 12.24 7.49 -1.17
N ARG A 148 12.61 6.71 -2.20
CA ARG A 148 12.02 5.37 -2.43
C ARG A 148 12.36 4.41 -1.30
N ARG A 149 13.61 4.45 -0.80
CA ARG A 149 14.03 3.68 0.36
C ARG A 149 13.25 4.08 1.61
N GLY A 150 13.00 5.37 1.81
CA GLY A 150 12.14 5.89 2.88
C GLY A 150 10.73 5.33 2.80
N LEU A 151 10.10 5.41 1.62
CA LEU A 151 8.75 4.87 1.40
C LEU A 151 8.68 3.35 1.67
N LEU A 152 9.67 2.59 1.21
CA LEU A 152 9.72 1.15 1.47
C LEU A 152 9.94 0.85 2.97
N CYS A 153 10.74 1.67 3.66
CA CYS A 153 10.92 1.60 5.10
C CYS A 153 9.62 1.85 5.86
N ASP A 154 8.84 2.84 5.43
CA ASP A 154 7.53 3.10 6.00
C ASP A 154 6.60 1.90 5.83
N PHE A 155 6.66 1.18 4.71
CA PHE A 155 5.79 0.02 4.47
C PHE A 155 6.06 -1.18 5.39
N ILE A 156 7.30 -1.32 5.88
CA ILE A 156 7.69 -2.41 6.79
C ILE A 156 7.75 -1.98 8.26
N SER A 157 7.61 -0.69 8.54
CA SER A 157 7.62 -0.12 9.89
C SER A 157 6.22 -0.04 10.48
N ALA A 158 5.59 -1.19 10.71
CA ALA A 158 4.26 -1.26 11.34
C ALA A 158 4.27 -0.96 12.85
N ARG A 159 5.44 -1.08 13.48
CA ARG A 159 5.67 -0.78 14.90
C ARG A 159 6.43 0.54 15.02
N SER A 160 5.85 1.50 15.73
CA SER A 160 6.53 2.76 16.03
C SER A 160 7.78 2.50 16.88
N GLU A 161 8.80 3.33 16.67
CA GLU A 161 10.06 3.32 17.43
C GLU A 161 10.84 1.99 17.35
N ASP A 162 10.73 1.26 16.24
CA ASP A 162 11.60 0.13 15.92
C ASP A 162 12.75 0.59 15.00
N PRO A 163 13.94 0.87 15.54
CA PRO A 163 15.05 1.38 14.74
C PRO A 163 15.61 0.33 13.76
N HIS A 164 15.29 -0.95 13.95
CA HIS A 164 15.86 -2.06 13.17
C HIS A 164 14.93 -2.56 12.06
N ALA A 165 13.70 -2.05 11.97
CA ALA A 165 12.72 -2.48 10.98
C ALA A 165 13.24 -2.38 9.54
N CYS A 166 14.14 -1.41 9.28
CA CYS A 166 14.63 -1.09 7.95
C CYS A 166 16.09 -1.46 7.69
N ASP A 167 16.72 -2.23 8.59
CA ASP A 167 18.13 -2.64 8.47
C ASP A 167 18.39 -3.54 7.26
N SER A 168 17.35 -4.28 6.83
CA SER A 168 17.42 -5.18 5.67
C SER A 168 17.23 -4.48 4.32
N LEU A 169 17.01 -3.15 4.29
CA LEU A 169 16.87 -2.39 3.06
C LEU A 169 18.24 -2.03 2.48
N PRO A 170 18.32 -1.81 1.15
CA PRO A 170 19.52 -1.25 0.52
C PRO A 170 20.02 0.00 1.28
N PRO A 171 21.34 0.26 1.32
CA PRO A 171 21.87 1.45 1.99
C PRO A 171 21.36 2.72 1.32
N PHE A 172 21.37 3.84 2.05
CA PHE A 172 21.20 5.15 1.42
C PHE A 172 22.33 5.40 0.41
N ASN A 173 22.02 6.13 -0.66
CA ASN A 173 23.00 6.63 -1.63
C ASN A 173 23.65 7.93 -1.16
#